data_AF-A0A966HKI0-F1
#
_entry.id   AF-A0A966HKI0-F1
#
_cell.length_a   1.000
_cell.length_b   1.000
_cell.length_c   1.000
_cell.angle_alpha   90.00
_cell.angle_beta   90.00
_cell.angle_gamma   90.00
#
_symmetry.space_group_name_H-M   'P 1'
#
loop_
_entity.id
_entity.type
_entity.pdbx_description
1 polymer ?
#
loop_
_entity_poly.entity_id
_entity_poly.type
_entity_poly.pdbx_seq_one_letter_code
_entity_poly.pdbx_strand_id
1 'polypeptide(L)'
;GDILVGKVTPKGDSPVNAEEKLLRAIFGEKAIDVRDTSLKMPSGTNGVVVEVRVFNRHGIEKDERAISIERAEIESVQNDKNAEEEILESNIKARVKSTLVSAKLDEDFKSLKKGTVLSEDNLSELSANELFKLIIEDKKIQSNLAILKEQFVKAKKDIQTRFEDQVDKIQKGDELLPGVMKMVKVFVAMKRKLQAGDKMAGRHGNKGVISRIVPAEDMPYMKDGRPVDIVLNPLGVPSRMNVGQILETHLGWACSEMGEKIKKLIEDVQKNSSKKEELKSYLGKIYKGDVADEIKNLSDLELGELSHNLSSGVPIATPVFDGASVKDVTEMLKFCGLPESGQTDLYDGR
;
A
#
# COMPACT_ATOMS: atom_id res chain seq x y z
N GLY A 1 -2.63 -21.95 -24.15
CA GLY A 1 -2.34 -20.80 -23.28
C GLY A 1 -1.18 -20.03 -23.85
N ASP A 2 -1.11 -18.74 -23.55
CA ASP A 2 -0.06 -17.85 -24.03
C ASP A 2 1.32 -18.33 -23.57
N ILE A 3 2.35 -18.13 -24.40
CA ILE A 3 3.72 -18.51 -24.09
C ILE A 3 4.34 -17.39 -23.25
N LEU A 4 4.74 -17.71 -22.01
CA LEU A 4 5.43 -16.78 -21.13
C LEU A 4 6.94 -16.80 -21.37
N VAL A 5 7.52 -17.99 -21.57
CA VAL A 5 8.95 -18.18 -21.81
C VAL A 5 9.13 -19.22 -22.90
N GLY A 6 9.63 -18.77 -24.05
CA GLY A 6 10.01 -19.65 -25.15
C GLY A 6 11.17 -20.56 -24.75
N LYS A 7 11.02 -21.88 -24.91
CA LYS A 7 12.08 -22.86 -24.66
C LYS A 7 12.00 -23.99 -25.69
N VAL A 8 13.15 -24.31 -26.27
CA VAL A 8 13.31 -25.45 -27.17
C VAL A 8 14.27 -26.46 -26.55
N THR A 9 13.94 -27.74 -26.69
CA THR A 9 14.81 -28.85 -26.26
C THR A 9 15.20 -29.68 -27.47
N PRO A 10 16.48 -30.05 -27.64
CA PRO A 10 16.89 -30.97 -28.69
C PRO A 10 16.06 -32.26 -28.62
N LYS A 11 15.53 -32.69 -29.76
CA LYS A 11 14.78 -33.92 -29.91
C LYS A 11 15.68 -34.90 -30.66
N GLY A 12 15.89 -36.09 -30.08
CA GLY A 12 16.56 -37.17 -30.80
C GLY A 12 15.73 -37.67 -31.97
N ASP A 13 16.41 -38.24 -32.98
CA ASP A 13 15.75 -38.87 -34.11
C ASP A 13 14.83 -39.99 -33.64
N SER A 14 13.55 -39.82 -33.89
CA SER A 14 12.52 -40.82 -33.64
C SER A 14 12.13 -41.42 -34.99
N PRO A 15 12.02 -42.76 -35.10
CA PRO A 15 11.56 -43.37 -36.33
C PRO A 15 10.15 -42.85 -36.64
N VAL A 16 9.99 -42.20 -37.80
CA VAL A 16 8.70 -41.71 -38.31
C VAL A 16 7.98 -42.81 -39.08
N ASN A 17 6.64 -42.82 -39.03
CA ASN A 17 5.86 -43.76 -39.83
C ASN A 17 5.89 -43.40 -41.33
N ALA A 18 5.44 -44.32 -42.19
CA ALA A 18 5.48 -44.13 -43.64
C ALA A 18 4.58 -42.97 -44.10
N GLU A 19 3.46 -42.75 -43.41
CA GLU A 19 2.49 -41.68 -43.68
C GLU A 19 3.07 -40.30 -43.38
N GLU A 20 3.71 -40.11 -42.22
CA GLU A 20 4.35 -38.84 -41.85
C GLU A 20 5.56 -38.56 -42.76
N LYS A 21 6.30 -39.61 -43.15
CA LYS A 21 7.39 -39.48 -44.13
C LYS A 21 6.89 -39.01 -45.49
N LEU A 22 5.74 -39.53 -45.96
CA LEU A 22 5.10 -39.08 -47.20
C LEU A 22 4.61 -37.64 -47.10
N LEU A 23 3.94 -37.28 -45.99
CA LEU A 23 3.48 -35.90 -45.76
C LEU A 23 4.63 -34.90 -45.76
N ARG A 24 5.72 -35.21 -45.06
CA ARG A 24 6.94 -34.37 -45.07
C ARG A 24 7.54 -34.22 -46.46
N ALA A 25 7.51 -35.28 -47.28
CA ALA A 25 7.98 -35.23 -48.65
C ALA A 25 7.06 -34.38 -49.57
N ILE A 26 5.73 -34.44 -49.37
CA ILE A 26 4.76 -33.64 -50.13
C ILE A 26 4.88 -32.16 -49.79
N PHE A 27 4.97 -31.81 -48.49
CA PHE A 27 5.01 -30.42 -48.03
C PHE A 27 6.43 -29.83 -47.94
N GLY A 28 7.47 -30.63 -48.18
CA GLY A 28 8.87 -30.19 -48.07
C GLY A 28 9.30 -29.87 -46.64
N GLU A 29 8.53 -30.30 -45.63
CA GLU A 29 8.82 -30.04 -44.23
C GLU A 29 9.97 -30.93 -43.75
N LYS A 30 11.09 -30.29 -43.37
CA LYS A 30 12.23 -30.99 -42.77
C LYS A 30 11.85 -31.52 -41.39
N ALA A 31 12.51 -32.60 -40.97
CA ALA A 31 12.43 -33.04 -39.58
C ALA A 31 12.83 -31.90 -38.66
N ILE A 32 12.01 -31.63 -37.64
CA ILE A 32 12.30 -30.63 -36.63
C ILE A 32 13.12 -31.32 -35.53
N ASP A 33 14.39 -30.97 -35.45
CA ASP A 33 15.36 -31.52 -34.47
C ASP A 33 15.15 -30.97 -33.05
N VAL A 34 14.09 -30.19 -32.84
CA VAL A 34 13.77 -29.53 -31.57
C VAL A 34 12.30 -29.76 -31.19
N ARG A 35 12.05 -29.84 -29.89
CA ARG A 35 10.71 -29.87 -29.29
C ARG A 35 10.45 -28.57 -28.55
N ASP A 36 9.26 -27.99 -28.72
CA ASP A 36 8.77 -26.90 -27.89
C ASP A 36 8.53 -27.39 -26.44
N THR A 37 9.30 -26.87 -25.49
CA THR A 37 9.14 -27.08 -24.04
C THR A 37 8.91 -25.76 -23.31
N SER A 38 8.32 -24.79 -24.01
CA SER A 38 8.05 -23.44 -23.50
C SER A 38 7.13 -23.45 -22.28
N LEU A 39 7.37 -22.49 -21.38
CA LEU A 39 6.47 -22.22 -20.27
C LEU A 39 5.23 -21.49 -20.79
N LYS A 40 4.06 -22.12 -20.60
CA LYS A 40 2.77 -21.57 -21.02
C LYS A 40 1.94 -21.20 -19.80
N MET A 41 1.07 -20.19 -19.96
CA MET A 41 0.08 -19.85 -18.96
C MET A 41 -0.81 -21.07 -18.64
N PRO A 42 -1.06 -21.38 -17.36
CA PRO A 42 -2.02 -22.42 -16.98
C PRO A 42 -3.40 -22.15 -17.57
N SER A 43 -4.15 -23.21 -17.85
CA SER A 43 -5.51 -23.08 -18.36
C SER A 43 -6.42 -22.41 -17.34
N GLY A 44 -7.25 -21.47 -17.78
CA GLY A 44 -8.23 -20.78 -16.93
C GLY A 44 -7.66 -19.68 -16.04
N THR A 45 -6.36 -19.37 -16.16
CA THR A 45 -5.76 -18.23 -15.46
C THR A 45 -5.44 -17.11 -16.44
N ASN A 46 -5.85 -15.89 -16.06
CA ASN A 46 -5.58 -14.67 -16.79
C ASN A 46 -4.94 -13.67 -15.81
N GLY A 47 -4.10 -12.77 -16.30
CA GLY A 47 -3.47 -11.77 -15.45
C GLY A 47 -2.48 -10.90 -16.21
N VAL A 48 -1.86 -9.99 -15.47
CA VAL A 48 -0.81 -9.11 -15.97
C VAL A 48 0.53 -9.61 -15.45
N VAL A 49 1.52 -9.72 -16.32
CA VAL A 49 2.90 -9.99 -15.90
C VAL A 49 3.42 -8.76 -15.17
N VAL A 50 3.70 -8.90 -13.88
CA VAL A 50 4.20 -7.80 -13.03
C VAL A 50 5.71 -7.76 -13.03
N GLU A 51 6.35 -8.93 -13.01
CA GLU A 51 7.79 -9.02 -12.84
C GLU A 51 8.34 -10.27 -13.52
N VAL A 52 9.55 -10.14 -14.09
CA VAL A 52 10.29 -11.26 -14.68
C VAL A 52 11.69 -11.27 -14.10
N ARG A 53 12.06 -12.37 -13.43
CA ARG A 53 13.41 -12.59 -12.93
C ARG A 53 14.11 -13.65 -13.75
N VAL A 54 15.35 -13.35 -14.12
CA VAL A 54 16.20 -14.25 -14.91
C VAL A 54 17.43 -14.57 -14.08
N PHE A 55 17.58 -15.84 -13.75
CA PHE A 55 18.72 -16.37 -13.01
C PHE A 55 19.65 -17.10 -13.98
N ASN A 56 20.93 -16.73 -13.97
CA ASN A 56 21.94 -17.34 -14.83
C ASN A 56 23.02 -17.96 -13.97
N ARG A 57 23.40 -19.22 -14.26
CA ARG A 57 24.51 -19.86 -13.56
C ARG A 57 25.84 -19.14 -13.89
N HIS A 58 26.71 -19.08 -12.89
CA HIS A 58 28.08 -18.56 -13.05
C HIS A 58 28.83 -19.18 -14.23
N GLY A 59 29.48 -18.33 -15.02
CA GLY A 59 30.32 -18.73 -16.17
C GLY A 59 29.58 -18.92 -17.48
N ILE A 60 28.26 -18.73 -17.52
CA ILE A 60 27.46 -18.74 -18.75
C ILE A 60 27.26 -17.30 -19.22
N GLU A 61 27.37 -17.06 -20.52
CA GLU A 61 27.08 -15.75 -21.11
C GLU A 61 25.62 -15.37 -20.88
N LYS A 62 25.40 -14.11 -20.47
CA LYS A 62 24.07 -13.58 -20.20
C LYS A 62 23.41 -13.17 -21.51
N ASP A 63 22.16 -13.57 -21.70
CA ASP A 63 21.37 -13.12 -22.85
C ASP A 63 21.08 -11.61 -22.80
N GLU A 64 20.76 -11.01 -23.95
CA GLU A 64 20.39 -9.59 -24.06
C GLU A 64 19.31 -9.16 -23.05
N ARG A 65 18.29 -10.00 -22.85
CA ARG A 65 17.23 -9.72 -21.88
C ARG A 65 17.75 -9.74 -20.45
N ALA A 66 18.64 -10.66 -20.09
CA ALA A 66 19.24 -10.71 -18.75
C ALA A 66 20.10 -9.47 -18.51
N ILE A 67 20.93 -9.08 -19.48
CA ILE A 67 21.75 -7.86 -19.43
C ILE A 67 20.86 -6.62 -19.26
N SER A 68 19.74 -6.55 -19.98
CA SER A 68 18.82 -5.42 -19.87
C SER A 68 18.17 -5.30 -18.47
N ILE A 69 17.81 -6.43 -17.85
CA ILE A 69 17.22 -6.46 -16.51
C ILE A 69 18.27 -6.07 -15.48
N GLU A 70 19.47 -6.63 -15.58
CA GLU A 70 20.59 -6.34 -14.69
C GLU A 70 20.97 -4.85 -14.73
N ARG A 71 21.04 -4.26 -15.93
CA ARG A 71 21.29 -2.81 -16.09
C ARG A 71 20.20 -1.97 -15.44
N ALA A 72 18.93 -2.31 -15.65
CA ALA A 72 17.81 -1.60 -15.04
C ALA A 72 17.83 -1.71 -13.50
N GLU A 73 18.23 -2.86 -12.96
CA GLU A 73 18.37 -3.08 -11.53
C GLU A 73 19.54 -2.26 -10.93
N ILE A 74 20.70 -2.25 -11.60
CA ILE A 74 21.84 -1.40 -11.23
C ILE A 74 21.47 0.08 -11.29
N GLU A 75 20.73 0.50 -12.31
CA GLU A 75 20.26 1.89 -12.43
C GLU A 75 19.31 2.27 -11.30
N SER A 76 18.39 1.38 -10.92
CA SER A 76 17.52 1.58 -9.75
C SER A 76 18.33 1.75 -8.46
N VAL A 77 19.29 0.85 -8.22
CA VAL A 77 20.17 0.90 -7.04
C VAL A 77 21.03 2.16 -7.02
N GLN A 78 21.48 2.63 -8.19
CA GLN A 78 22.21 3.90 -8.32
C GLN A 78 21.32 5.11 -8.00
N ASN A 79 20.07 5.11 -8.45
CA ASN A 79 19.12 6.17 -8.14
C ASN A 79 18.80 6.21 -6.64
N ASP A 80 18.61 5.06 -6.01
CA ASP A 80 18.38 4.96 -4.56
C ASP A 80 19.58 5.48 -3.77
N LYS A 81 20.80 5.12 -4.18
CA LYS A 81 22.03 5.63 -3.59
C LYS A 81 22.12 7.17 -3.70
N ASN A 82 21.86 7.71 -4.89
CA ASN A 82 21.91 9.16 -5.11
C ASN A 82 20.86 9.88 -4.24
N ALA A 83 19.64 9.36 -4.16
CA ALA A 83 18.59 9.92 -3.32
C ALA A 83 18.97 9.86 -1.82
N GLU A 84 19.57 8.75 -1.37
CA GLU A 84 20.06 8.61 0.01
C GLU A 84 21.18 9.63 0.31
N GLU A 85 22.13 9.82 -0.62
CA GLU A 85 23.17 10.84 -0.50
C GLU A 85 22.60 12.26 -0.46
N GLU A 86 21.64 12.59 -1.33
CA GLU A 86 20.98 13.91 -1.36
C GLU A 86 20.22 14.21 -0.06
N ILE A 87 19.48 13.23 0.47
CA ILE A 87 18.76 13.36 1.74
C ILE A 87 19.75 13.56 2.89
N LEU A 88 20.84 12.79 2.90
CA LEU A 88 21.88 12.90 3.91
C LEU A 88 22.56 14.29 3.84
N GLU A 89 22.93 14.75 2.66
CA GLU A 89 23.56 16.06 2.45
C GLU A 89 22.61 17.20 2.84
N SER A 90 21.32 17.10 2.50
CA SER A 90 20.30 18.08 2.88
C SER A 90 20.10 18.15 4.40
N ASN A 91 19.98 16.99 5.06
CA ASN A 91 19.82 16.91 6.52
C ASN A 91 21.03 17.48 7.27
N ILE A 92 22.24 17.13 6.82
CA ILE A 92 23.49 17.62 7.39
C ILE A 92 23.64 19.12 7.14
N LYS A 93 23.33 19.62 5.94
CA LYS A 93 23.34 21.05 5.64
C LYS A 93 22.40 21.82 6.57
N ALA A 94 21.18 21.31 6.81
CA ALA A 94 20.22 21.92 7.73
C ALA A 94 20.73 21.95 9.19
N ARG A 95 21.29 20.83 9.69
CA ARG A 95 21.86 20.73 11.05
C ARG A 95 23.09 21.62 11.25
N VAL A 96 23.96 21.67 10.25
CA VAL A 96 25.15 22.54 10.29
C VAL A 96 24.71 24.00 10.27
N LYS A 97 23.77 24.38 9.40
CA LYS A 97 23.19 25.74 9.40
C LYS A 97 22.63 26.11 10.77
N SER A 98 21.75 25.31 11.36
CA SER A 98 21.15 25.62 12.67
C SER A 98 22.19 25.76 13.78
N THR A 99 23.30 25.03 13.68
CA THR A 99 24.42 25.08 14.63
C THR A 99 25.33 26.30 14.41
N LEU A 100 25.40 26.79 13.16
CA LEU A 100 26.20 27.94 12.75
C LEU A 100 25.48 29.29 12.86
N VAL A 101 24.14 29.31 12.89
CA VAL A 101 23.36 30.56 13.03
C VAL A 101 23.78 31.25 14.33
N SER A 102 24.19 32.52 14.23
CA SER A 102 24.71 33.37 15.32
C SER A 102 26.15 33.10 15.77
N ALA A 103 26.87 32.15 15.17
CA ALA A 103 28.28 31.93 15.46
C ALA A 103 29.18 32.95 14.74
N LYS A 104 30.32 33.27 15.35
CA LYS A 104 31.36 34.17 14.79
C LYS A 104 32.49 33.38 14.16
N LEU A 105 32.91 33.81 12.98
CA LEU A 105 34.07 33.26 12.27
C LEU A 105 35.40 33.69 12.88
N ASP A 106 36.30 32.74 13.11
CA ASP A 106 37.67 33.02 13.58
C ASP A 106 38.66 33.23 12.41
N GLU A 107 38.37 32.70 11.22
CA GLU A 107 39.18 32.90 10.02
C GLU A 107 38.35 33.43 8.84
N ASP A 108 39.04 34.11 7.92
CA ASP A 108 38.45 34.53 6.65
C ASP A 108 38.16 33.28 5.80
N PHE A 109 36.91 33.13 5.34
CA PHE A 109 36.53 32.05 4.43
C PHE A 109 35.77 32.62 3.22
N LYS A 110 36.40 32.52 2.05
CA LYS A 110 35.91 33.11 0.79
C LYS A 110 35.52 34.59 0.95
N SER A 111 34.24 34.92 0.84
CA SER A 111 33.67 36.27 0.92
C SER A 111 33.40 36.74 2.35
N LEU A 112 33.53 35.85 3.35
CA LEU A 112 33.25 36.14 4.76
C LEU A 112 34.55 36.51 5.49
N LYS A 113 34.56 37.67 6.14
CA LYS A 113 35.68 38.16 6.95
C LYS A 113 35.58 37.67 8.40
N LYS A 114 36.73 37.59 9.07
CA LYS A 114 36.88 37.32 10.50
C LYS A 114 35.96 38.22 11.34
N GLY A 115 35.25 37.62 12.29
CA GLY A 115 34.31 38.31 13.18
C GLY A 115 32.91 38.59 12.60
N THR A 116 32.63 38.17 11.36
CA THR A 116 31.26 38.27 10.82
C THR A 116 30.32 37.27 11.52
N VAL A 117 29.12 37.74 11.85
CA VAL A 117 28.04 36.90 12.40
C VAL A 117 27.37 36.19 11.23
N LEU A 118 27.33 34.85 11.29
CA LEU A 118 26.75 34.04 10.24
C LEU A 118 25.22 34.17 10.23
N SER A 119 24.68 34.66 9.10
CA SER A 119 23.25 34.69 8.79
C SER A 119 22.86 33.53 7.87
N GLU A 120 21.57 33.20 7.83
CA GLU A 120 21.03 32.07 7.07
C GLU A 120 21.26 32.22 5.55
N ASP A 121 21.26 33.46 5.05
CA ASP A 121 21.53 33.80 3.65
C ASP A 121 22.98 33.50 3.25
N ASN A 122 23.95 33.91 4.08
CA ASN A 122 25.39 33.68 3.84
C ASN A 122 25.77 32.19 3.86
N LEU A 123 25.00 31.36 4.58
CA LEU A 123 25.21 29.92 4.68
C LEU A 123 24.48 29.13 3.58
N SER A 124 23.58 29.77 2.83
CA SER A 124 22.77 29.11 1.81
C SER A 124 23.57 28.79 0.54
N GLU A 125 24.49 29.68 0.17
CA GLU A 125 25.34 29.61 -1.03
C GLU A 125 26.48 28.58 -0.92
N LEU A 126 26.82 28.15 0.29
CA LEU A 126 27.92 27.21 0.54
C LEU A 126 27.47 25.75 0.41
N SER A 127 28.36 24.90 -0.10
CA SER A 127 28.15 23.45 -0.13
C SER A 127 28.41 22.82 1.25
N ALA A 128 27.88 21.61 1.51
CA ALA A 128 28.08 20.92 2.79
C ALA A 128 29.57 20.76 3.14
N ASN A 129 30.40 20.43 2.13
CA ASN A 129 31.85 20.30 2.29
C ASN A 129 32.55 21.62 2.60
N GLU A 130 32.00 22.75 2.18
CA GLU A 130 32.51 24.08 2.48
C GLU A 130 32.10 24.55 3.87
N LEU A 131 30.88 24.23 4.30
CA LEU A 131 30.40 24.52 5.66
C LEU A 131 31.27 23.85 6.73
N PHE A 132 31.73 22.61 6.48
CA PHE A 132 32.64 21.90 7.38
C PHE A 132 34.08 22.43 7.40
N LYS A 133 34.45 23.34 6.49
CA LYS A 133 35.78 23.98 6.48
C LYS A 133 35.81 25.29 7.27
N LEU A 134 34.66 25.80 7.71
CA LEU A 134 34.58 27.00 8.53
C LEU A 134 35.20 26.75 9.91
N ILE A 135 35.98 27.73 10.38
CA ILE A 135 36.59 27.72 11.71
C ILE A 135 35.91 28.79 12.56
N ILE A 136 35.41 28.38 13.72
CA ILE A 136 34.54 29.19 14.59
C ILE A 136 35.27 29.48 15.90
N GLU A 137 35.04 30.67 16.46
CA GLU A 137 35.65 31.10 17.72
C GLU A 137 35.23 30.22 18.93
N ASP A 138 33.98 29.74 18.96
CA ASP A 138 33.47 28.87 20.03
C ASP A 138 33.94 27.41 19.88
N LYS A 139 34.78 26.99 20.84
CA LYS A 139 35.34 25.64 20.94
C LYS A 139 34.28 24.53 21.01
N LYS A 140 33.11 24.79 21.63
CA LYS A 140 32.03 23.79 21.74
C LYS A 140 31.34 23.54 20.39
N ILE A 141 31.10 24.63 19.64
CA ILE A 141 30.51 24.56 18.31
C ILE A 141 31.49 23.87 17.36
N GLN A 142 32.78 24.22 17.43
CA GLN A 142 33.83 23.59 16.63
C GLN A 142 33.95 22.08 16.90
N SER A 143 33.90 21.64 18.16
CA SER A 143 33.93 20.20 18.48
C SER A 143 32.69 19.47 17.96
N ASN A 144 31.51 20.09 18.05
CA ASN A 144 30.28 19.49 17.53
C ASN A 144 30.30 19.36 16.00
N LEU A 145 30.85 20.34 15.29
CA LEU A 145 31.03 20.27 13.84
C LEU A 145 32.02 19.18 13.42
N ALA A 146 33.10 18.95 14.19
CA ALA A 146 34.03 17.86 13.94
C ALA A 146 33.35 16.49 14.08
N ILE A 147 32.53 16.30 15.12
CA ILE A 147 31.75 15.06 15.32
C ILE A 147 30.75 14.86 14.17
N LEU A 148 30.01 15.92 13.78
CA LEU A 148 29.06 15.85 12.67
C LEU A 148 29.76 15.52 11.33
N LYS A 149 30.96 16.06 11.10
CA LYS A 149 31.77 15.74 9.92
C LYS A 149 32.17 14.27 9.90
N GLU A 150 32.63 13.73 11.04
CA GLU A 150 33.00 12.31 11.14
C GLU A 150 31.79 11.40 10.89
N GLN A 151 30.64 11.73 11.48
CA GLN A 151 29.39 11.00 11.24
C GLN A 151 28.97 11.04 9.77
N PHE A 152 29.06 12.20 9.11
CA PHE A 152 28.75 12.35 7.69
C PHE A 152 29.68 11.51 6.80
N VAL A 153 31.00 11.56 7.04
CA VAL A 153 31.98 10.78 6.28
C VAL A 153 31.75 9.28 6.47
N LYS A 154 31.46 8.84 7.70
CA LYS A 154 31.13 7.45 7.99
C LYS A 154 29.86 7.01 7.27
N ALA A 155 28.77 7.78 7.38
CA ALA A 155 27.51 7.48 6.71
C ALA A 155 27.66 7.42 5.18
N LYS A 156 28.40 8.36 4.58
CA LYS A 156 28.68 8.36 3.13
C LYS A 156 29.49 7.13 2.70
N LYS A 157 30.47 6.71 3.50
CA LYS A 157 31.22 5.47 3.26
C LYS A 157 30.32 4.23 3.37
N ASP A 158 29.46 4.19 4.39
CA ASP A 158 28.52 3.07 4.59
C ASP A 158 27.50 2.95 3.44
N ILE A 159 27.05 4.07 2.86
CA ILE A 159 26.22 4.10 1.64
C ILE A 159 27.00 3.52 0.45
N GLN A 160 28.24 3.98 0.25
CA GLN A 160 29.09 3.50 -0.85
C GLN A 160 29.35 2.00 -0.76
N THR A 161 29.71 1.48 0.41
CA THR A 161 29.96 0.04 0.60
C THR A 161 28.70 -0.78 0.38
N ARG A 162 27.53 -0.34 0.86
CA ARG A 162 26.26 -1.02 0.59
C ARG A 162 25.92 -1.05 -0.91
N PHE A 163 26.18 0.04 -1.63
CA PHE A 163 25.98 0.12 -3.06
C PHE A 163 26.89 -0.85 -3.81
N GLU A 164 28.19 -0.86 -3.51
CA GLU A 164 29.16 -1.79 -4.08
C GLU A 164 28.76 -3.25 -3.81
N ASP A 165 28.41 -3.58 -2.57
CA ASP A 165 27.93 -4.91 -2.19
C ASP A 165 26.67 -5.33 -2.95
N GLN A 166 25.75 -4.41 -3.26
CA GLN A 166 24.54 -4.69 -4.02
C GLN A 166 24.84 -4.89 -5.51
N VAL A 167 25.65 -4.04 -6.12
CA VAL A 167 26.09 -4.18 -7.51
C VAL A 167 26.84 -5.49 -7.70
N ASP A 168 27.73 -5.83 -6.77
CA ASP A 168 28.46 -7.08 -6.78
C ASP A 168 27.52 -8.29 -6.69
N LYS A 169 26.48 -8.23 -5.84
CA LYS A 169 25.47 -9.30 -5.76
C LYS A 169 24.65 -9.46 -7.03
N ILE A 170 24.32 -8.36 -7.71
CA ILE A 170 23.58 -8.39 -8.97
C ILE A 170 24.43 -8.99 -10.10
N GLN A 171 25.73 -8.69 -10.12
CA GLN A 171 26.65 -9.19 -11.15
C GLN A 171 27.09 -10.63 -10.89
N LYS A 172 27.32 -10.98 -9.62
CA LYS A 172 27.66 -12.31 -9.13
C LYS A 172 26.45 -13.19 -9.33
N GLY A 173 26.42 -13.86 -10.49
CA GLY A 173 25.33 -14.74 -10.92
C GLY A 173 24.88 -15.79 -9.90
N ASP A 174 23.95 -16.65 -10.29
CA ASP A 174 23.20 -17.45 -9.33
C ASP A 174 23.74 -18.87 -9.18
N GLU A 175 23.67 -19.40 -7.96
CA GLU A 175 23.88 -20.81 -7.69
C GLU A 175 22.60 -21.62 -8.05
N LEU A 176 22.58 -22.17 -9.26
CA LEU A 176 21.50 -23.03 -9.74
C LEU A 176 21.77 -24.52 -9.49
N LEU A 177 20.69 -25.31 -9.39
CA LEU A 177 20.74 -26.77 -9.24
C LEU A 177 21.60 -27.43 -10.34
N PRO A 178 22.25 -28.57 -10.06
CA PRO A 178 23.03 -29.32 -11.06
C PRO A 178 22.24 -29.55 -12.36
N GLY A 179 22.87 -29.30 -13.51
CA GLY A 179 22.25 -29.39 -14.83
C GLY A 179 21.34 -28.22 -15.26
N VAL A 180 21.04 -27.27 -14.37
CA VAL A 180 20.26 -26.07 -14.72
C VAL A 180 21.21 -24.94 -15.11
N MET A 181 21.16 -24.54 -16.38
CA MET A 181 21.96 -23.45 -16.93
C MET A 181 21.34 -22.07 -16.63
N LYS A 182 20.01 -21.99 -16.76
CA LYS A 182 19.23 -20.77 -16.63
C LYS A 182 17.85 -21.06 -16.06
N MET A 183 17.34 -20.16 -15.24
CA MET A 183 15.98 -20.22 -14.72
C MET A 183 15.27 -18.88 -14.94
N VAL A 184 14.02 -18.93 -15.40
CA VAL A 184 13.19 -17.72 -15.57
C VAL A 184 11.96 -17.87 -14.69
N LYS A 185 11.73 -16.88 -13.81
CA LYS A 185 10.52 -16.79 -13.00
C LYS A 185 9.67 -15.62 -13.52
N VAL A 186 8.42 -15.89 -13.82
CA VAL A 186 7.45 -14.89 -14.28
C VAL A 186 6.37 -14.76 -13.23
N PHE A 187 6.20 -13.57 -12.66
CA PHE A 187 5.17 -13.26 -11.69
C PHE A 187 3.96 -12.67 -12.40
N VAL A 188 2.83 -13.35 -12.28
CA VAL A 188 1.55 -12.94 -12.90
C VAL A 188 0.58 -12.56 -11.81
N ALA A 189 0.18 -11.28 -11.79
CA ALA A 189 -0.86 -10.81 -10.89
C ALA A 189 -2.23 -10.98 -11.55
N MET A 190 -3.16 -11.57 -10.81
CA MET A 190 -4.54 -11.74 -11.24
C MET A 190 -5.48 -10.97 -10.31
N LYS A 191 -6.44 -10.23 -10.91
CA LYS A 191 -7.56 -9.66 -10.17
C LYS A 191 -8.74 -10.60 -10.28
N ARG A 192 -9.05 -11.31 -9.20
CA ARG A 192 -10.25 -12.15 -9.11
C ARG A 192 -11.43 -11.32 -8.62
N LYS A 193 -12.51 -11.30 -9.39
CA LYS A 193 -13.78 -10.72 -8.95
C LYS A 193 -14.58 -11.80 -8.21
N LEU A 194 -15.45 -11.38 -7.29
CA LEU A 194 -16.40 -12.29 -6.65
C LEU A 194 -17.32 -12.90 -7.70
N GLN A 195 -17.53 -14.21 -7.60
CA GLN A 195 -18.37 -14.98 -8.50
C GLN A 195 -19.29 -15.92 -7.73
N ALA A 196 -20.37 -16.37 -8.37
CA ALA A 196 -21.20 -17.42 -7.82
C ALA A 196 -20.34 -18.69 -7.61
N GLY A 197 -20.46 -19.31 -6.44
CA GLY A 197 -19.58 -20.39 -6.00
C GLY A 197 -18.48 -19.96 -5.03
N ASP A 198 -18.17 -18.66 -4.93
CA ASP A 198 -17.24 -18.17 -3.92
C ASP A 198 -17.84 -18.29 -2.52
N LYS A 199 -16.98 -18.59 -1.56
CA LYS A 199 -17.37 -18.78 -0.15
C LYS A 199 -17.14 -17.49 0.63
N MET A 200 -18.19 -17.03 1.31
CA MET A 200 -18.13 -15.90 2.25
C MET A 200 -18.48 -16.37 3.65
N ALA A 201 -17.95 -15.68 4.66
CA ALA A 201 -18.24 -15.96 6.05
C ALA A 201 -18.23 -14.69 6.90
N GLY A 202 -19.13 -14.62 7.88
CA GLY A 202 -19.09 -13.60 8.92
C GLY A 202 -18.31 -14.06 10.16
N ARG A 203 -18.08 -13.11 11.08
CA ARG A 203 -17.30 -13.33 12.31
C ARG A 203 -18.01 -14.26 13.31
N HIS A 204 -19.34 -14.36 13.21
CA HIS A 204 -20.18 -15.21 14.04
C HIS A 204 -20.31 -16.65 13.48
N GLY A 205 -19.42 -17.09 12.61
CA GLY A 205 -19.39 -18.45 12.09
C GLY A 205 -20.50 -18.78 11.07
N ASN A 206 -21.30 -17.79 10.66
CA ASN A 206 -22.21 -17.88 9.52
C ASN A 206 -21.37 -17.98 8.23
N LYS A 207 -21.52 -19.09 7.50
CA LYS A 207 -20.82 -19.38 6.25
C LYS A 207 -21.85 -19.56 5.14
N GLY A 208 -21.56 -19.00 3.98
CA GLY A 208 -22.40 -19.10 2.79
C GLY A 208 -21.56 -19.21 1.53
N VAL A 209 -22.17 -19.73 0.48
CA VAL A 209 -21.62 -19.70 -0.87
C VAL A 209 -22.49 -18.74 -1.66
N ILE A 210 -21.89 -17.84 -2.45
CA ILE A 210 -22.63 -16.91 -3.31
C ILE A 210 -23.44 -17.74 -4.32
N SER A 211 -24.77 -17.66 -4.25
CA SER A 211 -25.66 -18.40 -5.14
C SER A 211 -25.91 -17.65 -6.45
N ARG A 212 -26.12 -16.34 -6.37
CA ARG A 212 -26.43 -15.48 -7.52
C ARG A 212 -25.97 -14.06 -7.25
N ILE A 213 -25.45 -13.40 -8.28
CA ILE A 213 -25.20 -11.96 -8.31
C ILE A 213 -26.32 -11.37 -9.17
N VAL A 214 -27.10 -10.45 -8.60
CA VAL A 214 -28.23 -9.79 -9.28
C VAL A 214 -27.90 -8.31 -9.53
N PRO A 215 -28.52 -7.68 -10.54
CA PRO A 215 -28.46 -6.24 -10.72
C PRO A 215 -28.99 -5.47 -9.50
N ALA A 216 -28.57 -4.21 -9.33
CA ALA A 216 -28.93 -3.41 -8.16
C ALA A 216 -30.43 -3.08 -8.12
N GLU A 217 -31.07 -2.93 -9.29
CA GLU A 217 -32.50 -2.71 -9.46
C GLU A 217 -33.36 -3.90 -9.01
N ASP A 218 -32.81 -5.11 -9.02
CA ASP A 218 -33.49 -6.35 -8.64
C ASP A 218 -33.40 -6.62 -7.13
N MET A 219 -32.61 -5.83 -6.39
CA MET A 219 -32.40 -5.98 -4.95
C MET A 219 -33.51 -5.27 -4.17
N PRO A 220 -33.95 -5.83 -3.03
CA PRO A 220 -34.83 -5.11 -2.11
C PRO A 220 -34.20 -3.79 -1.69
N TYR A 221 -35.01 -2.73 -1.62
CA TYR A 221 -34.54 -1.38 -1.29
C TYR A 221 -35.34 -0.76 -0.16
N MET A 222 -34.70 0.16 0.55
CA MET A 222 -35.30 0.93 1.64
C MET A 222 -36.16 2.09 1.11
N LYS A 223 -36.97 2.73 1.96
CA LYS A 223 -37.83 3.86 1.57
C LYS A 223 -37.08 5.04 0.92
N ASP A 224 -35.80 5.19 1.20
CA ASP A 224 -34.92 6.21 0.62
C ASP A 224 -34.35 5.82 -0.76
N GLY A 225 -34.67 4.64 -1.27
CA GLY A 225 -34.21 4.11 -2.55
C GLY A 225 -32.87 3.38 -2.49
N ARG A 226 -32.22 3.25 -1.31
CA ARG A 226 -30.96 2.50 -1.19
C ARG A 226 -31.22 1.00 -1.30
N PRO A 227 -30.61 0.29 -2.28
CA PRO A 227 -30.70 -1.16 -2.35
C PRO A 227 -29.85 -1.82 -1.26
N VAL A 228 -30.24 -3.02 -0.84
CA VAL A 228 -29.44 -3.88 0.04
C VAL A 228 -28.31 -4.52 -0.78
N ASP A 229 -27.12 -4.70 -0.18
CA ASP A 229 -25.98 -5.34 -0.86
C ASP A 229 -26.03 -6.88 -0.80
N ILE A 230 -26.47 -7.45 0.33
CA ILE A 230 -26.44 -8.90 0.58
C ILE A 230 -27.74 -9.33 1.27
N VAL A 231 -28.40 -10.34 0.71
CA VAL A 231 -29.58 -10.99 1.33
C VAL A 231 -29.15 -12.31 1.98
N LEU A 232 -29.39 -12.45 3.27
CA LEU A 232 -29.09 -13.66 4.05
C LEU A 232 -30.37 -14.40 4.43
N ASN A 233 -30.31 -15.73 4.49
CA ASN A 233 -31.43 -16.54 4.93
C ASN A 233 -31.57 -16.49 6.48
N PRO A 234 -32.70 -15.99 7.02
CA PRO A 234 -32.87 -15.87 8.47
C PRO A 234 -32.93 -17.22 9.19
N LEU A 235 -33.31 -18.31 8.52
CA LEU A 235 -33.46 -19.64 9.12
C LEU A 235 -32.13 -20.19 9.68
N GLY A 236 -30.99 -19.70 9.18
CA GLY A 236 -29.66 -20.09 9.66
C GLY A 236 -29.31 -19.55 11.04
N VAL A 237 -30.01 -18.52 11.53
CA VAL A 237 -29.70 -17.89 12.82
C VAL A 237 -30.24 -18.70 14.00
N PRO A 238 -31.54 -19.06 14.08
CA PRO A 238 -32.08 -19.78 15.22
C PRO A 238 -31.44 -21.16 15.42
N SER A 239 -31.23 -21.90 14.33
CA SER A 239 -30.66 -23.25 14.39
C SER A 239 -29.21 -23.27 14.90
N ARG A 240 -28.44 -22.21 14.68
CA ARG A 240 -27.03 -22.12 15.12
C ARG A 240 -26.84 -21.34 16.40
N MET A 241 -27.89 -20.67 16.90
CA MET A 241 -27.86 -19.80 18.08
C MET A 241 -26.82 -18.66 18.01
N ASN A 242 -26.45 -18.24 16.80
CA ASN A 242 -25.46 -17.18 16.58
C ASN A 242 -26.15 -15.80 16.57
N VAL A 243 -26.77 -15.43 17.69
CA VAL A 243 -27.56 -14.18 17.84
C VAL A 243 -26.70 -12.93 17.71
N GLY A 244 -25.39 -13.03 17.99
CA GLY A 244 -24.45 -11.91 17.86
C GLY A 244 -24.46 -11.26 16.48
N GLN A 245 -24.71 -12.01 15.40
CA GLN A 245 -24.79 -11.43 14.05
C GLN A 245 -25.98 -10.47 13.86
N ILE A 246 -27.08 -10.69 14.59
CA ILE A 246 -28.24 -9.79 14.59
C ILE A 246 -27.88 -8.50 15.32
N LEU A 247 -27.26 -8.61 16.50
CA LEU A 247 -26.81 -7.45 17.27
C LEU A 247 -25.77 -6.62 16.50
N GLU A 248 -24.84 -7.29 15.81
CA GLU A 248 -23.87 -6.67 14.90
C GLU A 248 -24.59 -5.92 13.76
N THR A 249 -25.63 -6.51 13.18
CA THR A 249 -26.42 -5.88 12.11
C THR A 249 -27.15 -4.64 12.61
N HIS A 250 -27.79 -4.70 13.78
CA HIS A 250 -28.49 -3.56 14.38
C HIS A 250 -27.54 -2.41 14.71
N LEU A 251 -26.41 -2.73 15.36
CA LEU A 251 -25.41 -1.74 15.72
C LEU A 251 -24.74 -1.14 14.47
N GLY A 252 -24.40 -1.98 13.50
CA GLY A 252 -23.81 -1.56 12.22
C GLY A 252 -24.73 -0.64 11.43
N TRP A 253 -26.04 -0.89 11.45
CA TRP A 253 -27.01 -0.01 10.80
C TRP A 253 -27.06 1.37 11.48
N ALA A 254 -27.08 1.42 12.82
CA ALA A 254 -26.99 2.67 13.56
C ALA A 254 -25.68 3.43 13.26
N CYS A 255 -24.54 2.74 13.25
CA CYS A 255 -23.23 3.31 12.89
C CYS A 255 -23.23 3.94 11.49
N SER A 256 -23.82 3.26 10.51
CA SER A 256 -23.90 3.75 9.13
C SER A 256 -24.78 5.00 9.02
N GLU A 257 -25.94 5.02 9.68
CA GLU A 257 -26.81 6.22 9.71
C GLU A 257 -26.18 7.41 10.42
N MET A 258 -25.41 7.18 11.50
CA MET A 258 -24.62 8.25 12.11
C MET A 258 -23.61 8.85 11.13
N GLY A 259 -22.93 8.00 10.35
CA GLY A 259 -21.98 8.45 9.33
C GLY A 259 -22.64 9.29 8.25
N GLU A 260 -23.79 8.85 7.72
CA GLU A 260 -24.56 9.59 6.73
C GLU A 260 -25.05 10.95 7.27
N LYS A 261 -25.42 11.00 8.55
CA LYS A 261 -25.78 12.26 9.21
C LYS A 261 -24.58 13.20 9.38
N ILE A 262 -23.40 12.66 9.75
CA ILE A 262 -22.14 13.43 9.79
C ILE A 262 -21.81 13.97 8.40
N LYS A 263 -21.94 13.15 7.36
CA LYS A 263 -21.70 13.54 5.97
C LYS A 263 -22.58 14.73 5.56
N LYS A 264 -23.88 14.70 5.85
CA LYS A 264 -24.79 15.82 5.62
C LYS A 264 -24.38 17.08 6.40
N LEU A 265 -23.94 16.94 7.65
CA LEU A 265 -23.45 18.06 8.46
C LEU A 265 -22.16 18.66 7.89
N ILE A 266 -21.25 17.84 7.34
CA ILE A 266 -20.03 18.33 6.67
C ILE A 266 -20.40 19.17 5.44
N GLU A 267 -21.31 18.69 4.59
CA GLU A 267 -21.79 19.44 3.41
C GLU A 267 -22.45 20.76 3.81
N ASP A 268 -23.17 20.76 4.92
CA ASP A 268 -23.81 21.93 5.50
C ASP A 268 -22.81 22.95 6.06
N VAL A 269 -21.74 22.47 6.72
CA VAL A 269 -20.64 23.30 7.21
C VAL A 269 -19.86 23.93 6.05
N GLN A 270 -19.66 23.19 4.95
CA GLN A 270 -19.01 23.73 3.74
C GLN A 270 -19.82 24.87 3.11
N LYS A 271 -21.16 24.79 3.16
CA LYS A 271 -22.05 25.85 2.67
C LYS A 271 -22.16 27.03 3.63
N ASN A 272 -22.13 26.77 4.93
CA ASN A 272 -22.24 27.79 5.96
C ASN A 272 -21.36 27.46 7.17
N SER A 273 -20.27 28.21 7.34
CA SER A 273 -19.31 28.06 8.44
C SER A 273 -19.93 28.17 9.84
N SER A 274 -21.13 28.75 9.99
CA SER A 274 -21.80 28.85 11.29
C SER A 274 -22.34 27.51 11.81
N LYS A 275 -22.47 26.48 10.95
CA LYS A 275 -22.96 25.15 11.36
C LYS A 275 -21.90 24.25 12.01
N LYS A 276 -20.67 24.75 12.18
CA LYS A 276 -19.58 24.01 12.85
C LYS A 276 -19.94 23.60 14.28
N GLU A 277 -20.67 24.44 14.99
CA GLU A 277 -21.11 24.15 16.36
C GLU A 277 -22.11 22.99 16.40
N GLU A 278 -22.96 22.85 15.38
CA GLU A 278 -23.90 21.73 15.25
C GLU A 278 -23.17 20.41 15.05
N LEU A 279 -22.10 20.41 14.22
CA LEU A 279 -21.24 19.25 14.00
C LEU A 279 -20.51 18.84 15.30
N LYS A 280 -19.87 19.80 15.99
CA LYS A 280 -19.23 19.54 17.29
C LYS A 280 -20.22 19.03 18.33
N SER A 281 -21.43 19.61 18.38
CA SER A 281 -22.50 19.17 19.28
C SER A 281 -22.96 17.75 18.97
N TYR A 282 -23.11 17.40 17.69
CA TYR A 282 -23.52 16.07 17.26
C TYR A 282 -22.45 15.01 17.60
N LEU A 283 -21.18 15.30 17.31
CA LEU A 283 -20.05 14.42 17.68
C LEU A 283 -19.92 14.27 19.20
N GLY A 284 -20.09 15.34 19.97
CA GLY A 284 -20.10 15.29 21.43
C GLY A 284 -21.23 14.42 22.00
N LYS A 285 -22.40 14.39 21.33
CA LYS A 285 -23.51 13.49 21.72
C LYS A 285 -23.23 12.02 21.45
N ILE A 286 -22.42 11.72 20.41
CA ILE A 286 -22.05 10.34 20.06
C ILE A 286 -21.11 9.76 21.12
N TYR A 287 -20.00 10.43 21.41
CA TYR A 287 -18.94 9.87 22.25
C TYR A 287 -19.19 10.01 23.76
N LYS A 288 -19.94 11.04 24.21
CA LYS A 288 -20.22 11.35 25.63
C LYS A 288 -18.93 11.47 26.50
N GLY A 289 -19.07 11.91 27.75
CA GLY A 289 -17.97 11.95 28.74
C GLY A 289 -16.76 12.78 28.32
N ASP A 290 -15.57 12.34 28.75
CA ASP A 290 -14.30 13.07 28.58
C ASP A 290 -13.92 13.29 27.10
N VAL A 291 -14.28 12.33 26.23
CA VAL A 291 -14.03 12.41 24.78
C VAL A 291 -14.85 13.53 24.13
N ALA A 292 -16.05 13.82 24.66
CA ALA A 292 -16.86 14.93 24.18
C ALA A 292 -16.19 16.29 24.44
N ASP A 293 -15.41 16.41 25.52
CA ASP A 293 -14.68 17.63 25.84
C ASP A 293 -13.41 17.77 25.00
N GLU A 294 -12.74 16.67 24.67
CA GLU A 294 -11.65 16.67 23.67
C GLU A 294 -12.14 17.13 22.30
N ILE A 295 -13.30 16.66 21.84
CA ILE A 295 -13.90 17.05 20.55
C ILE A 295 -14.19 18.55 20.48
N LYS A 296 -14.58 19.18 21.60
CA LYS A 296 -14.80 20.64 21.65
C LYS A 296 -13.50 21.40 21.41
N ASN A 297 -12.39 20.87 21.95
CA ASN A 297 -11.06 21.48 21.90
C ASN A 297 -10.30 21.22 20.58
N LEU A 298 -10.83 20.38 19.69
CA LEU A 298 -10.21 20.12 18.38
C LEU A 298 -10.12 21.40 17.54
N SER A 299 -8.99 21.53 16.84
CA SER A 299 -8.79 22.54 15.80
C SER A 299 -9.68 22.27 14.59
N ASP A 300 -9.87 23.28 13.74
CA ASP A 300 -10.71 23.17 12.56
C ASP A 300 -10.20 22.09 11.57
N LEU A 301 -8.89 21.91 11.47
CA LEU A 301 -8.28 20.89 10.62
C LEU A 301 -8.56 19.49 11.17
N GLU A 302 -8.28 19.27 12.46
CA GLU A 302 -8.51 17.98 13.11
C GLU A 302 -10.00 17.60 13.11
N LEU A 303 -10.89 18.56 13.32
CA LEU A 303 -12.33 18.35 13.24
C LEU A 303 -12.75 17.94 11.83
N GLY A 304 -12.19 18.58 10.81
CA GLY A 304 -12.44 18.26 9.40
C GLY A 304 -12.00 16.84 9.06
N GLU A 305 -10.78 16.46 9.44
CA GLU A 305 -10.23 15.11 9.24
C GLU A 305 -11.03 14.05 9.97
N LEU A 306 -11.33 14.26 11.26
CA LEU A 306 -12.14 13.35 12.06
C LEU A 306 -13.52 13.14 11.44
N SER A 307 -14.21 14.22 11.09
CA SER A 307 -15.56 14.15 10.52
C SER A 307 -15.56 13.44 9.17
N HIS A 308 -14.56 13.70 8.33
CA HIS A 308 -14.40 13.01 7.05
C HIS A 308 -14.21 11.51 7.25
N ASN A 309 -13.36 11.09 8.20
CA ASN A 309 -13.14 9.68 8.50
C ASN A 309 -14.39 8.98 9.05
N LEU A 310 -15.24 9.70 9.80
CA LEU A 310 -16.49 9.17 10.35
C LEU A 310 -17.65 9.16 9.34
N SER A 311 -17.51 9.81 8.18
CA SER A 311 -18.59 9.98 7.20
C SER A 311 -19.08 8.67 6.56
N SER A 312 -18.23 7.64 6.51
CA SER A 312 -18.62 6.29 6.03
C SER A 312 -19.35 5.46 7.10
N GLY A 313 -19.36 5.92 8.35
CA GLY A 313 -19.93 5.20 9.49
C GLY A 313 -19.06 5.38 10.73
N VAL A 314 -19.69 5.52 11.89
CA VAL A 314 -18.97 5.70 13.16
C VAL A 314 -18.45 4.33 13.65
N PRO A 315 -17.12 4.14 13.79
CA PRO A 315 -16.57 2.90 14.29
C PRO A 315 -16.86 2.76 15.80
N ILE A 316 -17.32 1.58 16.20
CA ILE A 316 -17.62 1.25 17.59
C ILE A 316 -16.84 0.01 18.02
N ALA A 317 -16.35 0.03 19.25
CA ALA A 317 -15.74 -1.11 19.90
C ALA A 317 -16.71 -1.71 20.91
N THR A 318 -16.96 -3.02 20.79
CA THR A 318 -17.67 -3.82 21.80
C THR A 318 -16.71 -4.92 22.30
N PRO A 319 -16.06 -4.73 23.46
CA PRO A 319 -15.15 -5.71 24.03
C PRO A 319 -15.77 -7.09 24.22
N VAL A 320 -14.94 -8.12 24.24
CA VAL A 320 -15.39 -9.49 24.53
C VAL A 320 -15.78 -9.56 26.01
N PHE A 321 -17.02 -9.99 26.28
CA PHE A 321 -17.63 -10.11 27.62
C PHE A 321 -17.96 -8.80 28.35
N ASP A 322 -17.58 -7.63 27.82
CA ASP A 322 -17.91 -6.30 28.35
C ASP A 322 -18.38 -5.37 27.22
N GLY A 323 -19.24 -5.93 26.35
CA GLY A 323 -19.73 -5.25 25.15
C GLY A 323 -21.03 -4.49 25.39
N ALA A 324 -21.47 -3.77 24.34
CA ALA A 324 -22.75 -3.07 24.36
C ALA A 324 -23.91 -4.03 24.68
N SER A 325 -24.76 -3.64 25.62
CA SER A 325 -25.97 -4.36 25.96
C SER A 325 -27.06 -4.13 24.90
N VAL A 326 -28.11 -4.96 24.91
CA VAL A 326 -29.27 -4.78 24.02
C VAL A 326 -29.90 -3.40 24.20
N LYS A 327 -29.93 -2.89 25.44
CA LYS A 327 -30.48 -1.56 25.74
C LYS A 327 -29.65 -0.46 25.07
N ASP A 328 -28.32 -0.57 25.12
CA ASP A 328 -27.42 0.40 24.49
C ASP A 328 -27.63 0.43 22.96
N VAL A 329 -27.78 -0.75 22.34
CA VAL A 329 -28.07 -0.85 20.90
C VAL A 329 -29.42 -0.21 20.56
N THR A 330 -30.46 -0.45 21.35
CA THR A 330 -31.78 0.15 21.15
C THR A 330 -31.76 1.68 21.33
N GLU A 331 -31.05 2.18 22.34
CA GLU A 331 -30.85 3.62 22.54
C GLU A 331 -30.10 4.26 21.36
N MET A 332 -29.14 3.54 20.80
CA MET A 332 -28.35 4.00 19.67
C MET A 332 -29.17 4.05 18.36
N LEU A 333 -30.01 3.03 18.11
CA LEU A 333 -30.97 3.05 17.00
C LEU A 333 -31.91 4.27 17.12
N LYS A 334 -32.45 4.49 18.32
CA LYS A 334 -33.33 5.63 18.61
C LYS A 334 -32.63 6.97 18.39
N PHE A 335 -31.38 7.11 18.80
CA PHE A 335 -30.57 8.31 18.57
C PHE A 335 -30.41 8.63 17.07
N CYS A 336 -30.35 7.60 16.23
CA CYS A 336 -30.26 7.73 14.77
C CYS A 336 -31.62 7.97 14.09
N GLY A 337 -32.73 7.95 14.83
CA GLY A 337 -34.08 8.01 14.27
C GLY A 337 -34.52 6.71 13.60
N LEU A 338 -33.84 5.59 13.91
CA LEU A 338 -34.18 4.26 13.43
C LEU A 338 -35.20 3.59 14.36
N PRO A 339 -35.98 2.61 13.85
CA PRO A 339 -36.91 1.85 14.67
C PRO A 339 -36.18 1.04 15.75
N GLU A 340 -36.70 1.06 16.98
CA GLU A 340 -36.12 0.38 18.15
C GLU A 340 -36.03 -1.16 17.95
N SER A 341 -36.84 -1.72 17.05
CA SER A 341 -36.81 -3.14 16.67
C SER A 341 -35.63 -3.54 15.79
N GLY A 342 -34.94 -2.58 15.17
CA GLY A 342 -33.92 -2.85 14.15
C GLY A 342 -34.48 -3.41 12.83
N GLN A 343 -35.80 -3.26 12.60
CA GLN A 343 -36.49 -3.75 11.41
C GLN A 343 -37.12 -2.59 10.63
N THR A 344 -37.09 -2.65 9.30
CA THR A 344 -37.73 -1.66 8.42
C THR A 344 -38.45 -2.35 7.26
N ASP A 345 -39.36 -1.61 6.65
CA ASP A 345 -40.04 -2.06 5.45
C ASP A 345 -39.08 -1.97 4.26
N LEU A 346 -38.96 -3.09 3.53
CA LEU A 346 -38.25 -3.15 2.26
C LEU A 346 -39.26 -3.34 1.14
N TYR A 347 -38.94 -2.77 -0.01
CA TYR A 347 -39.74 -2.88 -1.22
C TYR A 347 -39.03 -3.84 -2.18
N ASP A 348 -39.79 -4.69 -2.86
CA ASP A 348 -39.25 -5.54 -3.93
C ASP A 348 -38.80 -4.65 -5.08
N GLY A 349 -37.60 -4.92 -5.62
CA GLY A 349 -37.02 -4.17 -6.74
C GLY A 349 -37.70 -4.44 -8.08
N ARG A 350 -38.51 -5.51 -8.16
CA ARG A 350 -39.12 -6.03 -9.39
C ARG A 350 -40.46 -5.44 -9.76
#